data_AF-A0A5C9CW63-F1
#
_entry.id   AF-A0A5C9CW63-F1
#
_cell.length_a   1.000
_cell.length_b   1.000
_cell.length_c   1.000
_cell.angle_alpha   90.00
_cell.angle_beta   90.00
_cell.angle_gamma   90.00
#
_symmetry.space_group_name_H-M   'P 1'
#
loop_
_entity.id
_entity.type
_entity.pdbx_description
1 polymer ?
#
loop_
_entity_poly.entity_id
_entity_poly.type
_entity_poly.pdbx_seq_one_letter_code
_entity_poly.pdbx_strand_id
1 'polypeptide(L)' 'MYDLSAYLPEHPTPPSIILPWCGKEATEAYQTKAKGRAHSPRADQALANYAIGVLESGGPVAAVSRPAE' A
#
# COMPACT_ATOMS: atom_id res chain seq x y z
N MET A 1 -6.98 -1.20 1.92
CA MET A 1 -5.82 -2.11 1.90
C MET A 1 -5.74 -2.75 0.54
N TYR A 2 -4.53 -2.92 0.01
CA TYR A 2 -4.30 -3.46 -1.33
C TYR A 2 -3.19 -4.51 -1.30
N ASP A 3 -3.37 -5.64 -1.98
CA ASP A 3 -2.30 -6.62 -2.22
C ASP A 3 -1.68 -6.37 -3.59
N LEU A 4 -0.46 -5.82 -3.58
CA LEU A 4 0.30 -5.51 -4.79
C LEU A 4 1.40 -6.53 -5.07
N SER A 5 1.50 -7.62 -4.30
CA SER A 5 2.65 -8.54 -4.33
C SER A 5 2.90 -9.11 -5.74
N ALA A 6 1.83 -9.56 -6.41
CA ALA A 6 1.90 -10.06 -7.78
C ALA A 6 2.05 -8.95 -8.83
N TYR A 7 1.68 -7.71 -8.50
CA TYR A 7 1.74 -6.56 -9.41
C TYR A 7 3.10 -5.85 -9.41
N LEU A 8 3.92 -6.04 -8.38
CA LEU A 8 5.24 -5.40 -8.27
C LEU A 8 6.10 -5.50 -9.56
N PRO A 9 6.26 -6.66 -10.23
CA PRO A 9 7.05 -6.72 -11.47
C PRO A 9 6.42 -5.98 -12.66
N GLU A 10 5.11 -5.79 -12.66
CA GLU A 10 4.34 -5.14 -13.74
C GLU A 10 4.23 -3.62 -13.56
N HIS A 11 4.62 -3.10 -12.38
CA HIS A 11 4.55 -1.69 -12.12
C HIS A 11 5.56 -0.90 -12.98
N PRO A 12 5.17 0.24 -13.59
CA PRO A 12 6.06 0.98 -14.50
C PRO A 12 7.36 1.51 -13.89
N THR A 13 7.44 1.64 -12.56
CA THR A 13 8.70 1.95 -11.87
C THR A 13 9.26 0.70 -11.20
N PRO A 14 10.58 0.61 -11.00
CA PRO A 14 11.19 -0.52 -10.31
C PRO A 14 10.52 -0.83 -8.96
N PRO A 15 10.43 -2.12 -8.55
CA PRO A 15 9.86 -2.52 -7.27
C PRO A 15 10.46 -1.82 -6.05
N SER A 16 11.76 -1.46 -6.12
CA SER A 16 12.47 -0.74 -5.06
C SER A 16 11.85 0.61 -4.68
N ILE A 17 11.01 1.19 -5.54
CA ILE A 17 10.26 2.42 -5.24
C ILE A 17 9.02 2.14 -4.38
N ILE A 18 8.40 0.96 -4.52
CA ILE A 18 7.16 0.59 -3.81
C ILE A 18 7.48 -0.14 -2.50
N LEU A 19 8.49 -1.02 -2.48
CA LEU A 19 8.84 -1.85 -1.33
C LEU A 19 8.95 -1.08 0.01
N PRO A 20 9.51 0.16 0.07
CA PRO A 20 9.56 0.93 1.32
C PRO A 20 8.19 1.28 1.94
N TRP A 21 7.11 1.17 1.16
CA TRP A 21 5.72 1.46 1.55
C TRP A 21 4.91 0.22 1.91
N CYS A 22 5.45 -0.98 1.71
CA CYS A 22 4.77 -2.21 2.09
C CYS A 22 4.44 -2.21 3.60
N GLY A 23 3.17 -2.51 3.94
CA GLY A 23 2.68 -2.54 5.32
C GLY A 23 2.46 -1.17 5.97
N LYS A 24 2.53 -0.06 5.20
CA LYS A 24 2.34 1.30 5.71
C LYS A 24 1.13 1.96 5.06
N GLU A 25 0.59 2.98 5.72
CA GLU A 25 -0.27 3.96 5.07
C GLU A 25 0.59 4.69 4.01
N ALA A 26 0.12 4.70 2.77
CA ALA A 26 0.88 5.14 1.60
C ALA A 26 0.10 6.13 0.73
N THR A 27 -0.95 6.76 1.26
CA THR A 27 -1.82 7.65 0.49
C THR A 27 -1.05 8.81 -0.11
N GLU A 28 -0.19 9.48 0.65
CA GLU A 28 0.62 10.61 0.13
C GLU A 28 1.58 10.17 -0.98
N ALA A 29 2.28 9.04 -0.79
CA ALA A 29 3.19 8.48 -1.78
C ALA A 29 2.45 8.07 -3.06
N TYR A 30 1.25 7.50 -2.94
CA TYR A 30 0.40 7.19 -4.07
C TYR A 30 -0.06 8.46 -4.81
N GLN A 31 -0.57 9.46 -4.08
CA GLN A 31 -1.10 10.69 -4.66
C GLN A 31 -0.03 11.56 -5.32
N THR A 32 1.22 11.50 -4.85
CA THR A 32 2.30 12.37 -5.35
C THR A 32 3.35 11.64 -6.17
N LYS A 33 3.36 10.31 -6.15
CA LYS A 33 4.45 9.47 -6.68
C LYS A 33 5.82 9.83 -6.11
N ALA A 34 5.86 10.45 -4.93
CA ALA A 34 7.05 11.10 -4.36
C ALA A 34 7.73 12.11 -5.32
N LYS A 35 6.96 12.64 -6.28
CA LYS A 35 7.41 13.53 -7.37
C LYS A 35 6.45 14.69 -7.61
N GLY A 36 5.52 14.94 -6.68
CA GLY A 36 4.50 15.99 -6.80
C GLY A 36 3.50 15.79 -7.94
N ARG A 37 3.32 14.57 -8.44
CA ARG A 37 2.40 14.27 -9.55
C ARG A 37 1.50 13.06 -9.29
N ALA A 38 0.24 13.18 -9.70
CA ALA A 38 -0.75 12.12 -9.51
C ALA A 38 -0.53 10.89 -10.39
N HIS A 39 -1.10 9.77 -9.97
CA HIS A 39 -1.43 8.64 -10.84
C HIS A 39 -2.43 9.05 -11.94
N SER A 40 -2.42 8.28 -13.03
CA SER A 40 -3.41 8.51 -14.10
C SER A 40 -4.74 7.87 -13.70
N PRO A 41 -5.88 8.33 -14.25
CA PRO A 41 -7.18 7.72 -13.97
C PRO A 41 -7.20 6.20 -14.24
N ARG A 42 -6.47 5.74 -15.27
CA ARG A 42 -6.31 4.31 -15.56
C ARG A 42 -5.59 3.56 -14.43
N ALA A 43 -4.56 4.16 -13.84
CA ALA A 43 -3.85 3.55 -12.72
C ALA A 43 -4.74 3.51 -11.46
N ASP A 44 -5.55 4.53 -11.23
CA ASP A 44 -6.54 4.54 -10.14
C ASP A 44 -7.57 3.42 -10.32
N GLN A 45 -8.07 3.23 -11.54
CA GLN A 45 -8.97 2.11 -11.87
C GLN A 45 -8.28 0.76 -11.69
N ALA A 46 -7.00 0.64 -12.06
CA ALA A 46 -6.25 -0.60 -11.88
C ALA A 46 -6.02 -0.92 -10.40
N LEU A 47 -5.77 0.10 -9.56
CA LEU A 47 -5.56 -0.08 -8.11
C LEU A 47 -6.77 -0.74 -7.44
N ALA A 48 -7.98 -0.42 -7.89
CA ALA A 48 -9.22 -1.00 -7.35
C ALA A 48 -9.26 -2.54 -7.46
N ASN A 49 -8.63 -3.12 -8.48
CA ASN A 49 -8.57 -4.58 -8.67
C ASN A 49 -7.70 -5.30 -7.62
N TYR A 50 -6.87 -4.56 -6.88
CA TYR A 50 -5.99 -5.10 -5.85
C TYR A 50 -6.53 -4.89 -4.44
N ALA A 51 -7.73 -4.32 -4.28
CA ALA A 51 -8.31 -4.04 -2.98
C ALA A 51 -8.63 -5.34 -2.24
N ILE A 52 -8.12 -5.47 -1.01
CA ILE A 52 -8.33 -6.66 -0.15
C ILE A 52 -9.15 -6.34 1.12
N GLY A 53 -9.53 -5.08 1.33
CA GLY A 53 -10.32 -4.66 2.49
C GLY A 53 -10.05 -3.21 2.90
N VAL A 54 -10.63 -2.81 4.03
CA VAL A 54 -10.46 -1.47 4.62
C VAL A 54 -9.69 -1.58 5.94
N LEU A 55 -8.96 -0.53 6.31
CA LEU A 55 -8.41 -0.43 7.65
C LEU A 55 -9.49 0.14 8.57
N GLU A 56 -9.82 -0.60 9.62
CA GLU A 56 -10.65 -0.08 10.70
C GLU A 56 -9.90 1.07 11.39
N SER A 57 -10.57 2.21 11.58
CA SER A 57 -10.06 3.29 12.42
C SER A 57 -9.94 2.78 13.86
N GLY A 58 -8.70 2.64 14.34
CA GLY A 58 -8.30 1.79 15.47
C GLY A 58 -9.23 1.80 16.69
N GLY A 59 -9.87 0.66 16.94
CA GLY A 59 -10.02 0.17 18.31
C GLY A 59 -8.65 -0.26 18.86
N PRO A 60 -8.48 -0.39 20.19
CA PRO A 60 -7.20 -0.76 20.77
C PRO A 60 -6.70 -2.05 20.12
N VAL A 61 -5.53 -1.99 19.49
CA VAL A 61 -4.78 -3.20 19.13
C VAL A 61 -4.51 -3.92 20.45
N ALA A 62 -5.20 -5.03 20.69
CA ALA A 62 -4.85 -5.91 21.80
C ALA A 62 -3.36 -6.23 21.60
N ALA A 63 -2.52 -5.72 22.51
CA ALA A 63 -1.09 -5.99 22.46
C ALA A 63 -0.93 -7.50 22.36
N VAL A 64 -0.37 -7.99 21.26
CA VAL A 64 0.08 -9.37 21.18
C VAL A 64 1.18 -9.48 22.23
N SER A 65 0.80 -10.01 23.39
CA SER A 65 1.76 -10.39 24.42
C SER A 65 2.58 -11.54 23.84
N ARG A 66 3.82 -11.27 23.47
CA ARG A 66 4.79 -12.31 23.14
C ARG A 66 5.01 -13.16 24.41
N PRO A 67 4.92 -14.49 24.36
CA PRO A 67 5.35 -15.30 25.50
C PRO A 67 6.85 -15.10 25.71
N ALA A 68 7.25 -14.97 26.97
CA ALA A 68 8.65 -14.99 27.37
C ALA A 68 9.20 -16.42 27.17
N GLU A 69 10.39 -16.51 26.58
CA GLU A 69 11.21 -17.72 26.51
C GLU A 69 11.97 -17.91 27.83
#